data_AF-A0A395S4W5-F1
#
_entry.id   AF-A0A395S4W5-F1
#
_cell.length_a   1.000
_cell.length_b   1.000
_cell.length_c   1.000
_cell.angle_alpha   90.00
_cell.angle_beta   90.00
_cell.angle_gamma   90.00
#
_symmetry.space_group_name_H-M   'P 1'
#
loop_
_entity.id
_entity.type
_entity.pdbx_description
1 polymer ?
#
loop_
_entity_poly.entity_id
_entity_poly.type
_entity_poly.pdbx_seq_one_letter_code
_entity_poly.pdbx_strand_id
1 'polypeptide(L)'
;MKSSTAFLALAAAVNASPISKREYPWDTKESLCKDKAWLLDTAEGASQVWEETGASDSLDIQIMGQWEHEVDWLFNLEHAINNGSGNLGMTGCGLIDSTACLPQGAPSCEEHFDKYGMTGDPLKDPIGRVSYWIFQALKGMHSKFQMLHGELLKETLVTGLQIGEMVADFGGNEDKTEDVLKWLSAAVGLGSTIGGLVPGGAGEAISTGFDIMGGVFDIVAEETKPEEIDQATISSALADIFTATSAQIKKTMRLATGTLNNGESPDLFNSLPASSKYGPWIHSPITKFFNGGWFLLSDKSAPVQSLIQSISGGIKPKIANNVMKAANLRLVADKRIGSQEDCGYATGRQWMNFKDSENYCFYIARLDEHGIYGEKHDEATGDIYANMAKYGLGNRDPYYRAIIDCATSGEEGLNLDNLGFNNIPVCFYDLPAFWLERNDSPECTSNFVNKACNPVKSSPIA
;
A
#
# COMPACT_ATOMS: atom_id res chain seq x y z
N MET A 1 43.11 56.08 8.04
CA MET A 1 43.84 54.80 7.92
C MET A 1 43.35 53.81 8.98
N LYS A 2 42.22 53.10 8.77
CA LYS A 2 41.77 51.95 9.59
C LYS A 2 40.76 51.03 8.84
N SER A 3 40.82 50.96 7.51
CA SER A 3 39.86 50.15 6.72
C SER A 3 40.54 49.14 5.78
N SER A 4 41.83 49.32 5.47
CA SER A 4 42.57 48.44 4.56
C SER A 4 43.07 47.14 5.20
N THR A 5 43.22 47.09 6.53
CA THR A 5 43.78 45.93 7.24
C THR A 5 42.75 44.83 7.53
N ALA A 6 41.45 45.18 7.59
CA ALA A 6 40.39 44.20 7.86
C ALA A 6 40.05 43.34 6.63
N PHE A 7 40.12 43.91 5.41
CA PHE A 7 39.89 43.16 4.17
C PHE A 7 41.04 42.20 3.83
N LEU A 8 42.29 42.56 4.15
CA LEU A 8 43.44 41.66 4.00
C LEU A 8 43.44 40.52 5.03
N ALA A 9 42.90 40.74 6.23
CA ALA A 9 42.76 39.69 7.24
C ALA A 9 41.67 38.66 6.88
N LEU A 10 40.55 39.08 6.25
CA LEU A 10 39.58 38.13 5.72
C LEU A 10 40.12 37.37 4.50
N ALA A 11 40.81 38.03 3.56
CA ALA A 11 41.39 37.37 2.40
C ALA A 11 42.54 36.39 2.75
N ALA A 12 43.26 36.63 3.85
CA ALA A 12 44.28 35.72 4.36
C ALA A 12 43.68 34.57 5.19
N ALA A 13 42.57 34.77 5.90
CA ALA A 13 41.89 33.72 6.66
C ALA A 13 41.17 32.69 5.75
N VAL A 14 40.75 33.08 4.54
CA VAL A 14 40.19 32.14 3.54
C VAL A 14 41.27 31.27 2.89
N ASN A 15 42.55 31.69 2.91
CA ASN A 15 43.67 30.94 2.29
C ASN A 15 44.52 30.12 3.30
N ALA A 16 44.22 30.19 4.60
CA ALA A 16 45.05 29.55 5.65
C ALA A 16 44.38 28.38 6.38
N SER A 17 43.16 27.98 5.98
CA SER A 17 42.64 26.66 6.34
C SER A 17 42.98 25.69 5.22
N PRO A 18 43.47 24.46 5.48
CA PRO A 18 43.44 23.44 4.46
C PRO A 18 41.96 23.12 4.24
N ILE A 19 41.33 23.87 3.33
CA ILE A 19 40.11 23.44 2.68
C ILE A 19 40.55 22.22 1.89
N SER A 20 40.53 21.06 2.54
CA SER A 20 40.24 19.82 1.83
C SER A 20 39.05 20.14 0.94
N LYS A 21 39.25 20.12 -0.39
CA LYS A 21 38.14 20.22 -1.33
C LYS A 21 37.03 19.32 -0.79
N ARG A 22 35.89 19.91 -0.44
CA ARG A 22 34.72 19.12 -0.09
C ARG A 22 34.31 18.49 -1.42
N GLU A 23 34.71 17.24 -1.64
CA GLU A 23 34.32 16.51 -2.85
C GLU A 23 32.81 16.30 -2.77
N TYR A 24 32.09 17.07 -3.58
CA TYR A 24 30.66 16.86 -3.75
C TYR A 24 30.45 15.67 -4.69
N PRO A 25 29.40 14.87 -4.48
CA PRO A 25 29.13 13.69 -5.30
C PRO A 25 28.95 13.98 -6.79
N TRP A 26 28.52 15.19 -7.14
CA TRP A 26 28.37 15.69 -8.51
C TRP A 26 29.62 16.44 -9.04
N ASP A 27 30.75 16.42 -8.34
CA ASP A 27 31.97 17.06 -8.83
C ASP A 27 32.56 16.36 -10.06
N THR A 28 32.40 15.03 -10.14
CA THR A 28 32.89 14.24 -11.27
C THR A 28 31.79 13.35 -11.85
N LYS A 29 31.90 13.09 -13.15
CA LYS A 29 31.05 12.11 -13.84
C LYS A 29 31.15 10.72 -13.22
N GLU A 30 32.36 10.34 -12.78
CA GLU A 30 32.59 9.03 -12.16
C GLU A 30 31.86 8.92 -10.82
N SER A 31 32.01 9.90 -9.92
CA SER A 31 31.33 9.90 -8.62
C SER A 31 29.80 9.97 -8.73
N LEU A 32 29.27 10.63 -9.77
CA LEU A 32 27.84 10.78 -9.95
C LEU A 32 27.17 9.56 -10.61
N CYS A 33 27.86 8.86 -11.51
CA CYS A 33 27.24 7.87 -12.40
C CYS A 33 27.74 6.44 -12.19
N LYS A 34 29.03 6.26 -11.91
CA LYS A 34 29.66 4.93 -11.93
C LYS A 34 29.07 4.05 -10.83
N ASP A 35 28.79 2.80 -11.18
CA ASP A 35 28.33 1.77 -10.26
C ASP A 35 27.03 2.12 -9.51
N LYS A 36 26.22 3.07 -10.00
CA LYS A 36 24.93 3.42 -9.37
C LYS A 36 23.73 2.71 -9.97
N ALA A 37 23.80 2.28 -11.24
CA ALA A 37 22.65 1.65 -11.91
C ALA A 37 22.27 0.29 -11.30
N TRP A 38 23.24 -0.52 -10.87
CA TRP A 38 22.96 -1.83 -10.25
C TRP A 38 22.45 -1.72 -8.80
N LEU A 39 22.75 -0.60 -8.13
CA LEU A 39 22.22 -0.31 -6.79
C LEU A 39 20.70 -0.12 -6.81
N LEU A 40 20.12 0.20 -7.97
CA LEU A 40 18.67 0.40 -8.11
C LEU A 40 17.87 -0.89 -8.01
N ASP A 41 18.50 -2.08 -7.99
CA ASP A 41 17.79 -3.35 -7.82
C ASP A 41 17.52 -3.69 -6.34
N THR A 42 18.10 -2.94 -5.39
CA THR A 42 17.86 -3.10 -3.95
C THR A 42 17.33 -1.81 -3.31
N ALA A 43 16.57 -1.96 -2.23
CA ALA A 43 15.98 -0.83 -1.53
C ALA A 43 17.04 0.09 -0.91
N GLU A 44 18.07 -0.52 -0.31
CA GLU A 44 19.20 0.17 0.29
C GLU A 44 20.00 0.92 -0.76
N GLY A 45 20.25 0.28 -1.91
CA GLY A 45 21.00 0.90 -3.00
C GLY A 45 20.23 2.06 -3.64
N ALA A 46 18.93 1.94 -3.83
CA ALA A 46 18.10 3.04 -4.35
C ALA A 46 18.08 4.25 -3.39
N SER A 47 17.95 4.01 -2.08
CA SER A 47 18.05 5.06 -1.05
C SER A 47 19.43 5.71 -1.06
N GLN A 48 20.49 4.89 -1.09
CA GLN A 48 21.87 5.36 -1.15
C GLN A 48 22.12 6.23 -2.39
N VAL A 49 21.63 5.83 -3.57
CA VAL A 49 21.78 6.65 -4.78
C VAL A 49 21.06 7.99 -4.64
N TRP A 50 19.85 8.00 -4.09
CA TRP A 50 19.07 9.23 -3.89
C TRP A 50 19.79 10.22 -2.96
N GLU A 51 20.31 9.74 -1.83
CA GLU A 51 21.03 10.56 -0.85
C GLU A 51 22.40 10.98 -1.36
N GLU A 52 23.23 10.02 -1.80
CA GLU A 52 24.60 10.29 -2.19
C GLU A 52 24.69 11.14 -3.45
N THR A 53 23.68 11.20 -4.32
CA THR A 53 23.76 12.07 -5.50
C THR A 53 23.38 13.52 -5.20
N GLY A 54 22.84 13.80 -4.00
CA GLY A 54 22.29 15.10 -3.63
C GLY A 54 21.03 15.49 -4.41
N ALA A 55 20.33 14.51 -5.00
CA ALA A 55 19.11 14.74 -5.76
C ALA A 55 18.02 15.39 -4.92
N SER A 56 17.84 14.94 -3.67
CA SER A 56 16.89 15.51 -2.73
C SER A 56 17.16 17.00 -2.46
N ASP A 57 18.37 17.33 -2.02
CA ASP A 57 18.74 18.69 -1.65
C ASP A 57 18.67 19.64 -2.85
N SER A 58 19.13 19.17 -4.02
CA SER A 58 19.10 19.96 -5.25
C SER A 58 17.66 20.22 -5.72
N LEU A 59 16.77 19.24 -5.57
CA LEU A 59 15.35 19.41 -5.87
C LEU A 59 14.70 20.45 -4.94
N ASP A 60 14.94 20.36 -3.62
CA ASP A 60 14.39 21.32 -2.66
C ASP A 60 14.88 22.74 -2.93
N ILE A 61 16.19 22.91 -3.14
CA ILE A 61 16.79 24.20 -3.46
C ILE A 61 16.22 24.77 -4.76
N GLN A 62 16.03 23.93 -5.78
CA GLN A 62 15.50 24.36 -7.05
C GLN A 62 14.04 24.83 -6.94
N ILE A 63 13.19 24.08 -6.24
CA ILE A 63 11.80 24.46 -6.01
C ILE A 63 11.75 25.76 -5.19
N MET A 64 12.48 25.82 -4.07
CA MET A 64 12.47 26.98 -3.19
C MET A 64 13.11 28.24 -3.81
N GLY A 65 14.02 28.06 -4.76
CA GLY A 65 14.70 29.14 -5.48
C GLY A 65 13.87 29.77 -6.60
N GLN A 66 12.76 29.14 -7.01
CA GLN A 66 11.86 29.65 -8.04
C GLN A 66 10.78 30.54 -7.41
N TRP A 67 10.34 31.56 -8.17
CA TRP A 67 9.29 32.48 -7.74
C TRP A 67 7.89 31.84 -7.72
N GLU A 68 7.69 30.78 -8.52
CA GLU A 68 6.48 29.95 -8.57
C GLU A 68 6.51 28.79 -7.56
N HIS A 69 7.63 28.60 -6.85
CA HIS A 69 7.84 27.50 -5.92
C HIS A 69 7.52 26.13 -6.56
N GLU A 70 6.56 25.39 -6.01
CA GLU A 70 6.10 24.09 -6.52
C GLU A 70 5.38 24.17 -7.88
N VAL A 71 4.76 25.31 -8.20
CA VAL A 71 3.95 25.44 -9.42
C VAL A 71 4.85 25.35 -10.65
N ASP A 72 4.51 24.45 -11.56
CA ASP A 72 5.23 24.20 -12.81
C ASP A 72 6.73 23.91 -12.63
N TRP A 73 7.15 23.42 -11.45
CA TRP A 73 8.56 23.19 -11.11
C TRP A 73 9.28 22.29 -12.14
N LEU A 74 8.58 21.26 -12.65
CA LEU A 74 9.15 20.31 -13.60
C LEU A 74 9.39 20.97 -14.96
N PHE A 75 8.44 21.78 -15.41
CA PHE A 75 8.59 22.60 -16.61
C PHE A 75 9.78 23.56 -16.44
N ASN A 76 9.84 24.24 -15.31
CA ASN A 76 10.90 25.19 -15.00
C ASN A 76 12.29 24.52 -14.91
N LEU A 77 12.36 23.31 -14.36
CA LEU A 77 13.57 22.49 -14.31
C LEU A 77 14.04 22.08 -15.72
N GLU A 78 13.15 21.50 -16.54
CA GLU A 78 13.50 21.13 -17.92
C GLU A 78 13.90 22.37 -18.74
N HIS A 79 13.21 23.49 -18.56
CA HIS A 79 13.51 24.75 -19.23
C HIS A 79 14.89 25.30 -18.85
N ALA A 80 15.23 25.28 -17.56
CA ALA A 80 16.53 25.71 -17.06
C ALA A 80 17.66 24.86 -17.63
N ILE A 81 17.51 23.53 -17.64
CA ILE A 81 18.52 22.59 -18.12
C ILE A 81 18.70 22.69 -19.65
N ASN A 82 17.61 22.91 -20.39
CA ASN A 82 17.62 22.97 -21.84
C ASN A 82 17.84 24.39 -22.41
N ASN A 83 18.28 25.36 -21.59
CA ASN A 83 18.47 26.77 -21.95
C ASN A 83 17.27 27.36 -22.73
N GLY A 84 16.06 26.96 -22.37
CA GLY A 84 14.82 27.44 -22.99
C GLY A 84 14.57 26.99 -24.43
N SER A 85 15.22 25.93 -24.91
CA SER A 85 15.03 25.40 -26.28
C SER A 85 13.63 24.83 -26.59
N GLY A 86 12.72 24.79 -25.62
CA GLY A 86 11.31 24.41 -25.80
C GLY A 86 11.06 22.91 -25.99
N ASN A 87 12.09 22.08 -26.05
CA ASN A 87 11.96 20.62 -26.11
C ASN A 87 11.73 20.06 -24.69
N LEU A 88 10.46 19.82 -24.35
CA LEU A 88 10.04 19.26 -23.07
C LEU A 88 9.69 17.78 -23.23
N GLY A 89 10.28 16.94 -22.40
CA GLY A 89 10.16 15.49 -22.47
C GLY A 89 9.35 14.88 -21.35
N MET A 90 9.15 15.63 -20.26
CA MET A 90 8.54 15.12 -19.04
C MET A 90 7.08 15.58 -18.86
N THR A 91 6.52 16.28 -19.85
CA THR A 91 5.13 16.79 -19.82
C THR A 91 4.08 15.71 -19.62
N GLY A 92 4.38 14.47 -20.00
CA GLY A 92 3.50 13.32 -19.80
C GLY A 92 3.68 12.59 -18.47
N CYS A 93 4.65 12.95 -17.63
CA CYS A 93 4.91 12.21 -16.38
C CYS A 93 3.76 12.35 -15.36
N GLY A 94 2.99 13.44 -15.41
CA GLY A 94 1.82 13.67 -14.55
C GLY A 94 0.53 12.99 -15.03
N LEU A 95 0.57 12.25 -16.15
CA LEU A 95 -0.61 11.65 -16.78
C LEU A 95 -0.54 10.13 -16.77
N ILE A 96 -1.63 9.47 -16.39
CA ILE A 96 -1.79 8.01 -16.58
C ILE A 96 -1.87 7.71 -18.10
N ASP A 97 -1.37 6.54 -18.51
CA ASP A 97 -1.34 6.05 -19.90
C ASP A 97 -0.56 6.91 -20.91
N SER A 98 0.17 7.92 -20.44
CA SER A 98 1.07 8.69 -21.28
C SER A 98 2.34 7.91 -21.57
N THR A 99 2.80 7.96 -22.82
CA THR A 99 4.14 7.47 -23.21
C THR A 99 5.19 8.59 -23.19
N ALA A 100 4.78 9.81 -22.84
CA ALA A 100 5.60 11.03 -22.90
C ALA A 100 6.22 11.39 -21.54
N CYS A 101 6.78 10.41 -20.84
CA CYS A 101 7.59 10.61 -19.62
C CYS A 101 9.05 10.22 -19.88
N LEU A 102 9.70 10.97 -20.76
CA LEU A 102 11.08 10.71 -21.18
C LEU A 102 11.83 12.04 -21.21
N PRO A 103 12.79 12.27 -20.29
CA PRO A 103 13.55 13.50 -20.25
C PRO A 103 14.24 13.65 -21.60
N GLN A 104 14.05 14.80 -22.22
CA GLN A 104 14.65 15.14 -23.49
C GLN A 104 16.13 15.44 -23.24
N GLY A 105 16.92 14.38 -23.04
CA GLY A 105 18.29 14.56 -22.60
C GLY A 105 18.91 13.27 -22.09
N ALA A 106 19.84 12.73 -22.89
CA ALA A 106 20.78 11.67 -22.57
C ALA A 106 20.20 10.31 -22.07
N PRO A 107 20.36 9.20 -22.82
CA PRO A 107 19.98 7.85 -22.38
C PRO A 107 20.73 7.34 -21.14
N SER A 108 21.86 7.95 -20.76
CA SER A 108 22.67 7.55 -19.60
C SER A 108 23.03 8.73 -18.70
N CYS A 109 23.41 8.43 -17.46
CA CYS A 109 23.90 9.44 -16.51
C CYS A 109 25.13 10.17 -17.05
N GLU A 110 26.05 9.42 -17.68
CA GLU A 110 27.29 9.95 -18.23
C GLU A 110 27.03 10.93 -19.38
N GLU A 111 26.13 10.58 -20.29
CA GLU A 111 25.73 11.46 -21.38
C GLU A 111 24.98 12.70 -20.86
N HIS A 112 24.21 12.54 -19.77
CA HIS A 112 23.50 13.67 -19.15
C HIS A 112 24.48 14.64 -18.53
N PHE A 113 25.47 14.13 -17.81
CA PHE A 113 26.55 14.91 -17.24
C PHE A 113 27.34 15.65 -18.31
N ASP A 114 27.66 15.00 -19.42
CA ASP A 114 28.42 15.63 -20.51
C ASP A 114 27.61 16.71 -21.23
N LYS A 115 26.30 16.52 -21.38
CA LYS A 115 25.42 17.44 -22.10
C LYS A 115 24.97 18.64 -21.27
N TYR A 116 24.65 18.42 -19.99
CA TYR A 116 24.01 19.41 -19.11
C TYR A 116 24.84 19.75 -17.86
N GLY A 117 25.85 18.95 -17.55
CA GLY A 117 26.69 19.16 -16.37
C GLY A 117 27.80 20.20 -16.54
N MET A 118 27.98 20.74 -17.75
CA MET A 118 29.01 21.75 -18.07
C MET A 118 28.45 23.16 -18.29
N THR A 119 27.13 23.35 -18.24
CA THR A 119 26.50 24.67 -18.34
C THR A 119 26.51 25.38 -16.98
N GLY A 120 27.13 26.56 -16.89
CA GLY A 120 27.16 27.39 -15.67
C GLY A 120 28.37 27.15 -14.76
N ASP A 121 28.38 27.83 -13.59
CA ASP A 121 29.37 27.62 -12.53
C ASP A 121 28.92 26.41 -11.69
N PRO A 122 29.65 25.27 -11.72
CA PRO A 122 29.25 24.04 -11.03
C PRO A 122 29.10 24.18 -9.51
N LEU A 123 29.73 25.20 -8.92
CA LEU A 123 29.66 25.50 -7.50
C LEU A 123 28.43 26.33 -7.13
N LYS A 124 27.72 26.88 -8.12
CA LYS A 124 26.54 27.74 -7.93
C LYS A 124 25.26 27.14 -8.44
N ASP A 125 25.31 26.24 -9.43
CA ASP A 125 24.14 25.61 -10.01
C ASP A 125 24.41 24.14 -10.40
N PRO A 126 24.35 23.19 -9.44
CA PRO A 126 24.61 21.78 -9.71
C PRO A 126 23.44 21.07 -10.40
N ILE A 127 22.31 21.75 -10.62
CA ILE A 127 21.06 21.10 -11.06
C ILE A 127 21.21 20.43 -12.42
N GLY A 128 22.00 21.00 -13.33
CA GLY A 128 22.30 20.40 -14.64
C GLY A 128 22.98 19.02 -14.53
N ARG A 129 23.76 18.79 -13.47
CA ARG A 129 24.43 17.49 -13.20
C ARG A 129 23.48 16.52 -12.52
N VAL A 130 22.85 16.96 -11.43
CA VAL A 130 22.08 16.09 -10.53
C VAL A 130 20.70 15.72 -11.09
N SER A 131 20.15 16.56 -11.98
CA SER A 131 18.81 16.38 -12.57
C SER A 131 18.57 15.05 -13.25
N TYR A 132 19.61 14.34 -13.71
CA TYR A 132 19.46 12.98 -14.21
C TYR A 132 18.71 12.09 -13.20
N TRP A 133 19.14 12.08 -11.94
CA TRP A 133 18.56 11.25 -10.90
C TRP A 133 17.16 11.72 -10.49
N ILE A 134 16.89 13.03 -10.53
CA ILE A 134 15.53 13.58 -10.36
C ILE A 134 14.61 13.08 -11.49
N PHE A 135 15.07 13.10 -12.73
CA PHE A 135 14.28 12.61 -13.87
C PHE A 135 14.07 11.10 -13.85
N GLN A 136 15.05 10.32 -13.37
CA GLN A 136 14.85 8.88 -13.16
C GLN A 136 13.81 8.61 -12.07
N ALA A 137 13.80 9.37 -10.98
CA ALA A 137 12.77 9.26 -9.96
C ALA A 137 11.38 9.63 -10.52
N LEU A 138 11.26 10.67 -11.34
CA LEU A 138 10.00 11.00 -12.02
C LEU A 138 9.52 9.88 -12.96
N LYS A 139 10.42 9.24 -13.71
CA LYS A 139 10.09 8.07 -14.52
C LYS A 139 9.60 6.91 -13.68
N GLY A 140 10.30 6.61 -12.60
CA GLY A 140 9.90 5.52 -11.72
C GLY A 140 8.58 5.80 -11.00
N MET A 141 8.31 7.05 -10.61
CA MET A 141 7.00 7.49 -10.13
C MET A 141 5.92 7.19 -11.17
N HIS A 142 6.11 7.68 -12.39
CA HIS A 142 5.16 7.47 -13.48
C HIS A 142 4.91 5.99 -13.76
N SER A 143 5.98 5.19 -13.88
CA SER A 143 5.89 3.75 -14.12
C SER A 143 5.19 3.01 -12.98
N LYS A 144 5.53 3.29 -11.72
CA LYS A 144 4.92 2.62 -10.55
C LYS A 144 3.45 2.96 -10.39
N PHE A 145 3.04 4.21 -10.62
CA PHE A 145 1.62 4.55 -10.60
C PHE A 145 0.86 3.97 -11.80
N GLN A 146 1.49 3.84 -12.98
CA GLN A 146 0.89 3.11 -14.09
C GLN A 146 0.72 1.61 -13.76
N MET A 147 1.73 0.98 -13.17
CA MET A 147 1.64 -0.41 -12.70
C MET A 147 0.52 -0.57 -11.67
N LEU A 148 0.45 0.32 -10.68
CA LEU A 148 -0.59 0.33 -9.66
C LEU A 148 -1.99 0.47 -10.28
N HIS A 149 -2.18 1.48 -11.12
CA HIS A 149 -3.44 1.72 -11.81
C HIS A 149 -3.85 0.53 -12.67
N GLY A 150 -2.90 -0.07 -13.40
CA GLY A 150 -3.13 -1.24 -14.24
C GLY A 150 -3.53 -2.49 -13.44
N GLU A 151 -2.87 -2.75 -12.31
CA GLU A 151 -3.20 -3.90 -11.47
C GLU A 151 -4.55 -3.71 -10.75
N LEU A 152 -4.84 -2.50 -10.27
CA LEU A 152 -6.16 -2.16 -9.72
C LEU A 152 -7.28 -2.34 -10.75
N LEU A 153 -7.09 -1.82 -11.98
CA LEU A 153 -8.08 -1.98 -13.05
C LEU A 153 -8.33 -3.45 -13.36
N LYS A 154 -7.24 -4.23 -13.47
CA LYS A 154 -7.30 -5.65 -13.74
C LYS A 154 -8.02 -6.40 -12.62
N GLU A 155 -7.69 -6.16 -11.35
CA GLU A 155 -8.31 -6.86 -10.23
C GLU A 155 -9.78 -6.47 -10.06
N THR A 156 -10.11 -5.19 -10.22
CA THR A 156 -11.50 -4.71 -10.21
C THR A 156 -12.32 -5.37 -11.32
N LEU A 157 -11.80 -5.46 -12.55
CA LEU A 157 -12.49 -6.11 -13.66
C LEU A 157 -12.63 -7.62 -13.44
N VAL A 158 -11.54 -8.30 -13.09
CA VAL A 158 -11.55 -9.76 -12.86
C VAL A 158 -12.50 -10.11 -11.72
N THR A 159 -12.40 -9.39 -10.60
CA THR A 159 -13.24 -9.67 -9.44
C THR A 159 -14.69 -9.31 -9.71
N GLY A 160 -14.95 -8.16 -10.35
CA GLY A 160 -16.30 -7.75 -10.76
C GLY A 160 -16.99 -8.80 -11.64
N LEU A 161 -16.25 -9.42 -12.57
CA LEU A 161 -16.77 -10.52 -13.40
C LEU A 161 -16.97 -11.83 -12.64
N GLN A 162 -16.24 -12.04 -11.54
CA GLN A 162 -16.32 -13.26 -10.71
C GLN A 162 -17.38 -13.20 -9.61
N ILE A 163 -17.90 -12.02 -9.24
CA ILE A 163 -18.91 -11.89 -8.16
C ILE A 163 -20.12 -12.79 -8.42
N GLY A 164 -20.67 -12.80 -9.64
CA GLY A 164 -21.81 -13.66 -9.98
C GLY A 164 -21.50 -15.15 -9.84
N GLU A 165 -20.26 -15.55 -10.13
CA GLU A 165 -19.79 -16.92 -9.91
C GLU A 165 -19.63 -17.22 -8.41
N MET A 166 -19.06 -16.31 -7.63
CA MET A 166 -18.92 -16.44 -6.17
C MET A 166 -20.30 -16.60 -5.49
N VAL A 167 -21.28 -15.80 -5.93
CA VAL A 167 -22.67 -15.86 -5.45
C VAL A 167 -23.26 -17.25 -5.69
N ALA A 168 -23.04 -17.82 -6.87
CA ALA A 168 -23.48 -19.18 -7.18
C ALA A 168 -22.72 -20.25 -6.39
N ASP A 169 -21.40 -20.12 -6.29
CA ASP A 169 -20.49 -21.07 -5.65
C ASP A 169 -20.69 -21.19 -4.14
N PHE A 170 -21.08 -20.09 -3.47
CA PHE A 170 -21.39 -20.09 -2.04
C PHE A 170 -22.89 -20.11 -1.75
N GLY A 171 -23.75 -19.84 -2.73
CA GLY A 171 -25.20 -19.71 -2.54
C GLY A 171 -25.57 -18.51 -1.66
N GLY A 172 -24.90 -17.38 -1.87
CA GLY A 172 -25.13 -16.10 -1.19
C GLY A 172 -25.86 -15.09 -2.06
N ASN A 173 -25.59 -13.80 -1.86
CA ASN A 173 -26.01 -12.71 -2.73
C ASN A 173 -24.93 -11.61 -2.73
N GLU A 174 -25.14 -10.55 -3.53
CA GLU A 174 -24.28 -9.37 -3.56
C GLU A 174 -24.88 -8.14 -2.85
N ASP A 175 -26.05 -8.31 -2.19
CA ASP A 175 -26.85 -7.21 -1.66
C ASP A 175 -26.26 -6.64 -0.37
N LYS A 176 -26.31 -5.31 -0.24
CA LYS A 176 -26.07 -4.52 1.00
C LYS A 176 -24.93 -5.04 1.88
N THR A 177 -23.73 -4.66 1.49
CA THR A 177 -22.58 -4.75 2.39
C THR A 177 -22.51 -3.44 3.18
N GLU A 178 -22.45 -3.54 4.51
CA GLU A 178 -22.19 -2.39 5.38
C GLU A 178 -20.69 -2.05 5.32
N ASP A 179 -20.35 -0.76 5.43
CA ASP A 179 -18.97 -0.27 5.48
C ASP A 179 -18.07 -0.72 4.31
N VAL A 180 -18.64 -0.81 3.10
CA VAL A 180 -17.93 -1.25 1.88
C VAL A 180 -16.70 -0.45 1.57
N LEU A 181 -16.82 0.87 1.72
CA LEU A 181 -15.70 1.78 1.57
C LEU A 181 -14.56 1.44 2.52
N LYS A 182 -14.83 1.27 3.80
CA LYS A 182 -13.78 1.02 4.79
C LYS A 182 -13.06 -0.28 4.50
N TRP A 183 -13.79 -1.35 4.19
CA TRP A 183 -13.12 -2.63 3.92
C TRP A 183 -12.47 -2.67 2.55
N LEU A 184 -13.00 -2.03 1.52
CA LEU A 184 -12.29 -1.95 0.23
C LEU A 184 -11.04 -1.08 0.35
N SER A 185 -11.10 0.06 1.04
CA SER A 185 -9.90 0.86 1.37
C SER A 185 -8.90 0.02 2.17
N ALA A 186 -9.36 -0.76 3.15
CA ALA A 186 -8.49 -1.70 3.85
C ALA A 186 -7.90 -2.75 2.91
N ALA A 187 -8.71 -3.40 2.06
CA ALA A 187 -8.28 -4.45 1.13
C ALA A 187 -7.17 -3.98 0.19
N VAL A 188 -7.28 -2.73 -0.23
CA VAL A 188 -6.33 -2.06 -1.11
C VAL A 188 -5.07 -1.62 -0.34
N GLY A 189 -5.20 -1.17 0.92
CA GLY A 189 -4.07 -0.91 1.82
C GLY A 189 -3.38 -2.18 2.38
N LEU A 190 -4.03 -3.34 2.28
CA LEU A 190 -3.71 -4.58 3.01
C LEU A 190 -2.64 -5.46 2.41
N GLY A 191 -2.14 -5.05 1.27
CA GLY A 191 -1.72 -6.03 0.29
C GLY A 191 -0.63 -7.01 0.71
N SER A 192 0.22 -6.65 1.68
CA SER A 192 1.38 -7.46 2.06
C SER A 192 1.06 -8.68 2.95
N THR A 193 -0.18 -8.80 3.44
CA THR A 193 -0.52 -9.77 4.50
C THR A 193 -0.88 -11.16 3.99
N ILE A 194 -1.51 -11.24 2.81
CA ILE A 194 -2.07 -12.50 2.29
C ILE A 194 -1.04 -13.25 1.42
N GLY A 195 0.02 -12.56 0.97
CA GLY A 195 1.01 -13.06 0.01
C GLY A 195 2.29 -13.69 0.58
N GLY A 196 2.49 -13.72 1.90
CA GLY A 196 3.69 -14.30 2.51
C GLY A 196 4.96 -13.48 2.29
N LEU A 197 5.44 -12.86 3.37
CA LEU A 197 6.82 -12.46 3.67
C LEU A 197 7.65 -11.86 2.51
N VAL A 198 7.97 -10.57 2.58
CA VAL A 198 9.27 -10.08 2.07
C VAL A 198 10.32 -10.51 3.11
N PRO A 199 11.19 -11.49 2.83
CA PRO A 199 12.23 -11.89 3.76
C PRO A 199 13.33 -10.83 3.77
N GLY A 200 13.67 -10.26 4.93
CA GLY A 200 14.83 -9.37 5.08
C GLY A 200 14.59 -8.02 5.76
N GLY A 201 13.34 -7.67 6.10
CA GLY A 201 13.01 -6.33 6.60
C GLY A 201 12.86 -5.32 5.46
N ALA A 202 11.97 -4.34 5.62
CA ALA A 202 11.78 -3.30 4.62
C ALA A 202 12.93 -2.29 4.73
N GLY A 203 13.87 -2.30 3.78
CA GLY A 203 14.83 -1.22 3.60
C GLY A 203 14.13 0.14 3.43
N GLU A 204 14.86 1.25 3.62
CA GLU A 204 14.28 2.58 3.71
C GLU A 204 13.39 2.96 2.51
N ALA A 205 13.82 2.63 1.29
CA ALA A 205 13.05 2.90 0.09
C ALA A 205 11.71 2.14 0.08
N ILE A 206 11.67 0.90 0.62
CA ILE A 206 10.45 0.10 0.69
C ILE A 206 9.48 0.72 1.71
N SER A 207 9.96 1.12 2.90
CA SER A 207 9.10 1.76 3.88
C SER A 207 8.51 3.07 3.36
N THR A 208 9.33 3.89 2.67
CA THR A 208 8.81 5.09 1.99
C THR A 208 7.76 4.74 0.93
N GLY A 209 7.99 3.68 0.15
CA GLY A 209 7.04 3.20 -0.84
C GLY A 209 5.69 2.81 -0.24
N PHE A 210 5.70 2.09 0.88
CA PHE A 210 4.48 1.76 1.63
C PHE A 210 3.79 3.01 2.17
N ASP A 211 4.53 3.95 2.77
CA ASP A 211 3.95 5.19 3.29
C ASP A 211 3.28 6.02 2.19
N ILE A 212 3.93 6.15 1.02
CA ILE A 212 3.39 6.89 -0.14
C ILE A 212 2.13 6.20 -0.67
N MET A 213 2.19 4.90 -0.93
CA MET A 213 1.05 4.18 -1.48
C MET A 213 -0.11 4.10 -0.47
N GLY A 214 0.18 3.85 0.80
CA GLY A 214 -0.79 3.91 1.89
C GLY A 214 -1.47 5.28 1.97
N GLY A 215 -0.69 6.36 1.98
CA GLY A 215 -1.22 7.72 2.01
C GLY A 215 -2.10 8.07 0.81
N VAL A 216 -1.88 7.49 -0.38
CA VAL A 216 -2.82 7.63 -1.52
C VAL A 216 -4.20 7.06 -1.15
N PHE A 217 -4.25 5.88 -0.52
CA PHE A 217 -5.49 5.24 -0.14
C PHE A 217 -6.15 5.89 1.08
N ASP A 218 -5.36 6.41 2.02
CA ASP A 218 -5.88 7.18 3.16
C ASP A 218 -6.62 8.42 2.67
N ILE A 219 -6.07 9.15 1.69
CA ILE A 219 -6.76 10.31 1.09
C ILE A 219 -8.06 9.89 0.39
N VAL A 220 -8.07 8.76 -0.31
CA VAL A 220 -9.32 8.24 -0.90
C VAL A 220 -10.34 7.96 0.20
N ALA A 221 -9.94 7.34 1.30
CA ALA A 221 -10.82 7.02 2.42
C ALA A 221 -11.35 8.29 3.13
N GLU A 222 -10.54 9.35 3.22
CA GLU A 222 -10.93 10.63 3.83
C GLU A 222 -11.81 11.50 2.92
N GLU A 223 -11.48 11.58 1.63
CA GLU A 223 -12.18 12.46 0.67
C GLU A 223 -13.47 11.82 0.13
N THR A 224 -13.57 10.48 0.09
CA THR A 224 -14.73 9.79 -0.47
C THR A 224 -15.81 9.60 0.59
N LYS A 225 -16.92 10.31 0.45
CA LYS A 225 -18.03 10.19 1.41
C LYS A 225 -18.81 8.89 1.18
N PRO A 226 -19.35 8.26 2.24
CA PRO A 226 -20.22 7.09 2.11
C PRO A 226 -21.43 7.28 1.20
N GLU A 227 -21.94 8.51 1.10
CA GLU A 227 -23.09 8.82 0.24
C GLU A 227 -22.74 8.91 -1.26
N GLU A 228 -21.46 9.05 -1.60
CA GLU A 228 -20.99 9.16 -2.99
C GLU A 228 -20.76 7.79 -3.65
N ILE A 229 -20.94 6.71 -2.89
CA ILE A 229 -20.73 5.33 -3.33
C ILE A 229 -22.05 4.58 -3.40
N ASP A 230 -22.30 3.93 -4.53
CA ASP A 230 -23.44 3.04 -4.68
C ASP A 230 -23.20 1.72 -3.93
N GLN A 231 -23.68 1.68 -2.68
CA GLN A 231 -23.62 0.51 -1.80
C GLN A 231 -24.77 -0.49 -2.05
N ALA A 232 -25.53 -0.36 -3.14
CA ALA A 232 -26.59 -1.31 -3.46
C ALA A 232 -26.04 -2.73 -3.67
N THR A 233 -24.86 -2.83 -4.32
CA THR A 233 -24.18 -4.10 -4.59
C THR A 233 -22.67 -3.99 -4.36
N ILE A 234 -22.01 -5.12 -4.16
CA ILE A 234 -20.53 -5.18 -4.09
C ILE A 234 -19.90 -4.70 -5.42
N SER A 235 -20.52 -5.05 -6.55
CA SER A 235 -19.98 -4.72 -7.88
C SER A 235 -20.05 -3.22 -8.20
N SER A 236 -21.15 -2.54 -7.84
CA SER A 236 -21.28 -1.08 -7.97
C SER A 236 -20.28 -0.34 -7.10
N ALA A 237 -20.15 -0.72 -5.83
CA ALA A 237 -19.22 -0.09 -4.91
C ALA A 237 -17.74 -0.27 -5.34
N LEU A 238 -17.39 -1.44 -5.89
CA LEU A 238 -16.05 -1.69 -6.43
C LEU A 238 -15.71 -0.77 -7.61
N ALA A 239 -16.69 -0.47 -8.47
CA ALA A 239 -16.51 0.43 -9.61
C ALA A 239 -16.31 1.89 -9.16
N ASP A 240 -17.07 2.35 -8.18
CA ASP A 240 -16.96 3.72 -7.66
C ASP A 240 -15.64 3.94 -6.94
N ILE A 241 -15.18 2.97 -6.12
CA ILE A 241 -13.89 3.04 -5.43
C ILE A 241 -12.73 2.99 -6.40
N PHE A 242 -12.80 2.14 -7.44
CA PHE A 242 -11.80 2.15 -8.49
C PHE A 242 -11.74 3.52 -9.17
N THR A 243 -12.89 4.14 -9.42
CA THR A 243 -12.97 5.48 -10.02
C THR A 243 -12.33 6.53 -9.10
N ALA A 244 -12.67 6.54 -7.81
CA ALA A 244 -12.09 7.44 -6.81
C ALA A 244 -10.57 7.25 -6.69
N THR A 245 -10.11 6.00 -6.61
CA THR A 245 -8.69 5.65 -6.56
C THR A 245 -7.94 6.07 -7.81
N SER A 246 -8.49 5.80 -9.00
CA SER A 246 -7.90 6.22 -10.27
C SER A 246 -7.80 7.75 -10.34
N ALA A 247 -8.83 8.46 -9.88
CA ALA A 247 -8.81 9.91 -9.80
C ALA A 247 -7.74 10.42 -8.83
N GLN A 248 -7.59 9.78 -7.66
CA GLN A 248 -6.58 10.16 -6.69
C GLN A 248 -5.16 9.88 -7.19
N ILE A 249 -4.90 8.74 -7.86
CA ILE A 249 -3.60 8.46 -8.48
C ILE A 249 -3.28 9.55 -9.53
N LYS A 250 -4.24 9.91 -10.39
CA LYS A 250 -4.08 11.01 -11.37
C LYS A 250 -3.78 12.34 -10.68
N LYS A 251 -4.50 12.66 -9.60
CA LYS A 251 -4.28 13.87 -8.79
C LYS A 251 -2.88 13.88 -8.18
N THR A 252 -2.44 12.79 -7.55
CA THR A 252 -1.09 12.65 -6.98
C THR A 252 0.00 12.83 -8.04
N MET A 253 -0.08 12.15 -9.19
CA MET A 253 0.89 12.29 -10.27
C MET A 253 0.96 13.72 -10.82
N ARG A 254 -0.19 14.36 -10.99
CA ARG A 254 -0.30 15.75 -11.44
C ARG A 254 0.32 16.73 -10.43
N LEU A 255 0.00 16.57 -9.14
CA LEU A 255 0.55 17.42 -8.09
C LEU A 255 2.06 17.23 -7.92
N ALA A 256 2.55 15.99 -7.96
CA ALA A 256 3.98 15.68 -7.86
C ALA A 256 4.80 16.29 -9.01
N THR A 257 4.16 16.56 -10.15
CA THR A 257 4.77 17.25 -11.30
C THR A 257 4.57 18.77 -11.30
N GLY A 258 3.99 19.33 -10.23
CA GLY A 258 3.81 20.77 -10.04
C GLY A 258 2.59 21.36 -10.73
N THR A 259 1.70 20.54 -11.28
CA THR A 259 0.56 21.02 -12.06
C THR A 259 -0.68 21.24 -11.20
N LEU A 260 -1.30 22.42 -11.27
CA LEU A 260 -2.59 22.75 -10.65
C LEU A 260 -3.70 22.87 -11.70
N ASN A 261 -4.94 22.53 -11.34
CA ASN A 261 -6.09 22.88 -12.16
C ASN A 261 -6.50 24.34 -11.92
N ASN A 262 -7.24 24.90 -12.88
CA ASN A 262 -7.77 26.26 -12.76
C ASN A 262 -8.61 26.42 -11.48
N GLY A 263 -8.16 27.33 -10.60
CA GLY A 263 -8.84 27.65 -9.34
C GLY A 263 -8.36 26.84 -8.13
N GLU A 264 -7.42 25.90 -8.28
CA GLU A 264 -6.79 25.21 -7.15
C GLU A 264 -5.71 26.09 -6.49
N SER A 265 -5.59 25.98 -5.16
CA SER A 265 -4.55 26.68 -4.38
C SER A 265 -3.23 25.90 -4.38
N PRO A 266 -2.06 26.56 -4.35
CA PRO A 266 -0.77 25.90 -4.09
C PRO A 266 -0.72 25.08 -2.80
N ASP A 267 -1.57 25.41 -1.80
CA ASP A 267 -1.65 24.62 -0.56
C ASP A 267 -1.98 23.15 -0.81
N LEU A 268 -2.59 22.83 -1.97
CA LEU A 268 -2.94 21.47 -2.37
C LEU A 268 -1.71 20.57 -2.51
N PHE A 269 -0.50 21.10 -2.75
CA PHE A 269 0.72 20.27 -2.77
C PHE A 269 1.00 19.60 -1.41
N ASN A 270 0.50 20.16 -0.30
CA ASN A 270 0.63 19.55 1.02
C ASN A 270 -0.19 18.26 1.17
N SER A 271 -1.10 17.96 0.24
CA SER A 271 -1.83 16.69 0.21
C SER A 271 -1.02 15.56 -0.42
N LEU A 272 0.21 15.80 -0.89
CA LEU A 272 1.06 14.74 -1.41
C LEU A 272 1.49 13.80 -0.25
N PRO A 273 1.28 12.48 -0.39
CA PRO A 273 1.65 11.55 0.66
C PRO A 273 3.17 11.44 0.77
N ALA A 274 3.72 11.55 1.98
CA ALA A 274 5.16 11.48 2.21
C ALA A 274 5.45 10.74 3.51
N SER A 275 6.63 10.12 3.58
CA SER A 275 7.05 9.41 4.79
C SER A 275 7.23 10.39 5.96
N SER A 276 6.64 10.05 7.11
CA SER A 276 6.68 10.87 8.33
C SER A 276 8.09 11.01 8.93
N LYS A 277 9.05 10.19 8.49
CA LYS A 277 10.44 10.24 8.93
C LYS A 277 11.21 11.45 8.43
N TYR A 278 10.73 12.10 7.37
CA TYR A 278 11.38 13.28 6.82
C TYR A 278 10.91 14.52 7.57
N GLY A 279 11.79 15.00 8.47
CA GLY A 279 11.55 16.12 9.37
C GLY A 279 11.48 17.50 8.67
N PRO A 280 11.48 18.60 9.44
CA PRO A 280 11.24 19.96 8.93
C PRO A 280 12.35 20.52 8.03
N TRP A 281 13.40 19.75 7.77
CA TRP A 281 14.58 20.17 7.02
C TRP A 281 14.37 20.20 5.50
N ILE A 282 13.39 19.44 5.01
CA ILE A 282 12.91 19.51 3.62
C ILE A 282 11.71 20.44 3.61
N HIS A 283 11.75 21.47 2.77
CA HIS A 283 10.74 22.52 2.77
C HIS A 283 9.56 22.15 1.86
N SER A 284 9.85 21.73 0.63
CA SER A 284 8.81 21.49 -0.36
C SER A 284 8.07 20.16 -0.12
N PRO A 285 6.73 20.14 -0.19
CA PRO A 285 5.95 18.90 -0.18
C PRO A 285 6.32 17.94 -1.31
N ILE A 286 6.69 18.48 -2.48
CA ILE A 286 7.11 17.67 -3.64
C ILE A 286 8.45 16.98 -3.36
N THR A 287 9.42 17.69 -2.77
CA THR A 287 10.68 17.05 -2.38
C THR A 287 10.45 15.95 -1.35
N LYS A 288 9.58 16.18 -0.35
CA LYS A 288 9.23 15.15 0.64
C LYS A 288 8.62 13.90 0.00
N PHE A 289 7.77 14.10 -1.00
CA PHE A 289 7.16 13.02 -1.78
C PHE A 289 8.20 12.16 -2.52
N PHE A 290 9.20 12.77 -3.16
CA PHE A 290 10.24 12.04 -3.87
C PHE A 290 11.34 11.44 -2.99
N ASN A 291 11.34 11.76 -1.69
CA ASN A 291 12.46 11.42 -0.83
C ASN A 291 12.57 9.91 -0.54
N GLY A 292 13.77 9.44 -0.17
CA GLY A 292 14.00 8.04 0.22
C GLY A 292 14.23 7.04 -0.91
N GLY A 293 14.40 7.51 -2.15
CA GLY A 293 14.82 6.66 -3.27
C GLY A 293 13.80 5.62 -3.74
N TRP A 294 12.57 5.58 -3.20
CA TRP A 294 11.52 4.64 -3.61
C TRP A 294 11.29 4.66 -5.13
N PHE A 295 11.22 5.86 -5.71
CA PHE A 295 10.99 6.00 -7.14
C PHE A 295 12.22 5.72 -8.00
N LEU A 296 13.41 5.57 -7.41
CA LEU A 296 14.59 5.07 -8.12
C LEU A 296 14.68 3.55 -8.13
N LEU A 297 14.02 2.88 -7.18
CA LEU A 297 14.02 1.42 -7.09
C LEU A 297 13.44 0.82 -8.38
N SER A 298 14.14 -0.15 -8.95
CA SER A 298 13.78 -0.82 -10.20
C SER A 298 12.37 -1.40 -10.14
N ASP A 299 11.58 -1.19 -11.20
CA ASP A 299 10.23 -1.74 -11.31
C ASP A 299 10.22 -3.27 -11.27
N LYS A 300 11.33 -3.91 -11.67
CA LYS A 300 11.49 -5.37 -11.66
C LYS A 300 11.95 -5.90 -10.30
N SER A 301 12.27 -5.03 -9.35
CA SER A 301 12.68 -5.47 -8.02
C SER A 301 11.54 -6.24 -7.35
N ALA A 302 11.89 -7.33 -6.66
CA ALA A 302 10.90 -8.14 -5.95
C ALA A 302 10.04 -7.32 -4.97
N PRO A 303 10.58 -6.34 -4.21
CA PRO A 303 9.77 -5.52 -3.32
C PRO A 303 8.72 -4.66 -4.03
N VAL A 304 9.04 -4.07 -5.20
CA VAL A 304 8.07 -3.29 -5.99
C VAL A 304 6.97 -4.21 -6.52
N GLN A 305 7.34 -5.36 -7.09
CA GLN A 305 6.38 -6.34 -7.59
C GLN A 305 5.48 -6.87 -6.48
N SER A 306 6.07 -7.20 -5.32
CA SER A 306 5.33 -7.61 -4.14
C SER A 306 4.37 -6.53 -3.68
N LEU A 307 4.77 -5.25 -3.57
CA LEU A 307 3.87 -4.16 -3.16
C LEU A 307 2.70 -3.97 -4.14
N ILE A 308 2.96 -3.98 -5.45
CA ILE A 308 1.90 -3.79 -6.45
C ILE A 308 0.92 -4.98 -6.46
N GLN A 309 1.42 -6.21 -6.42
CA GLN A 309 0.58 -7.42 -6.34
C GLN A 309 -0.17 -7.55 -5.02
N SER A 310 0.46 -7.05 -3.96
CA SER A 310 -0.11 -6.96 -2.65
C SER A 310 -1.41 -6.18 -2.72
N ILE A 311 -1.39 -4.96 -3.25
CA ILE A 311 -2.53 -4.02 -3.22
C ILE A 311 -3.83 -4.61 -3.81
N SER A 312 -3.75 -5.53 -4.76
CA SER A 312 -4.93 -6.23 -5.32
C SER A 312 -5.32 -7.51 -4.58
N GLY A 313 -4.39 -8.15 -3.87
CA GLY A 313 -4.56 -9.50 -3.31
C GLY A 313 -5.60 -9.65 -2.20
N GLY A 314 -6.05 -8.55 -1.58
CA GLY A 314 -7.06 -8.55 -0.52
C GLY A 314 -8.51 -8.39 -0.98
N ILE A 315 -8.74 -7.90 -2.20
CA ILE A 315 -10.08 -7.53 -2.69
C ILE A 315 -10.93 -8.80 -2.89
N LYS A 316 -10.43 -9.71 -3.72
CA LYS A 316 -11.09 -10.97 -4.06
C LYS A 316 -11.45 -11.84 -2.84
N PRO A 317 -10.54 -12.15 -1.90
CA PRO A 317 -10.88 -12.97 -0.74
C PRO A 317 -11.87 -12.29 0.21
N LYS A 318 -11.86 -10.96 0.32
CA LYS A 318 -12.85 -10.24 1.14
C LYS A 318 -14.24 -10.22 0.51
N ILE A 319 -14.35 -10.09 -0.81
CA ILE A 319 -15.61 -10.27 -1.51
C ILE A 319 -16.16 -11.68 -1.27
N ALA A 320 -15.31 -12.71 -1.40
CA ALA A 320 -15.71 -14.08 -1.09
C ALA A 320 -16.20 -14.22 0.36
N ASN A 321 -15.52 -13.63 1.35
CA ASN A 321 -15.97 -13.59 2.75
C ASN A 321 -17.37 -12.96 2.89
N ASN A 322 -17.63 -11.84 2.22
CA ASN A 322 -18.92 -11.15 2.29
C ASN A 322 -20.04 -11.99 1.65
N VAL A 323 -19.77 -12.63 0.51
CA VAL A 323 -20.71 -13.57 -0.12
C VAL A 323 -20.96 -14.78 0.77
N MET A 324 -19.92 -15.31 1.43
CA MET A 324 -20.06 -16.40 2.40
C MET A 324 -20.95 -15.98 3.59
N LYS A 325 -20.76 -14.77 4.12
CA LYS A 325 -21.59 -14.19 5.18
C LYS A 325 -23.05 -14.08 4.73
N ALA A 326 -23.30 -13.56 3.52
CA ALA A 326 -24.64 -13.48 2.93
C ALA A 326 -25.27 -14.87 2.68
N ALA A 327 -24.46 -15.91 2.48
CA ALA A 327 -24.89 -17.29 2.37
C ALA A 327 -25.20 -17.97 3.73
N ASN A 328 -25.17 -17.22 4.84
CA ASN A 328 -25.28 -17.71 6.21
C ASN A 328 -24.20 -18.74 6.59
N LEU A 329 -23.02 -18.66 5.98
CA LEU A 329 -21.85 -19.42 6.41
C LEU A 329 -21.19 -18.75 7.60
N ARG A 330 -20.67 -19.57 8.53
CA ARG A 330 -20.12 -19.12 9.80
C ARG A 330 -18.93 -19.99 10.19
N LEU A 331 -17.97 -19.41 10.90
CA LEU A 331 -16.89 -20.17 11.52
C LEU A 331 -17.40 -20.79 12.83
N VAL A 332 -17.24 -22.09 13.00
CA VAL A 332 -17.62 -22.81 14.22
C VAL A 332 -16.35 -23.20 14.96
N ALA A 333 -16.26 -22.79 16.23
CA ALA A 333 -15.26 -23.21 17.18
C ALA A 333 -15.85 -24.31 18.08
N ASP A 334 -15.52 -25.58 17.81
CA ASP A 334 -16.11 -26.72 18.50
C ASP A 334 -15.16 -27.30 19.57
N LYS A 335 -15.50 -27.05 20.84
CA LYS A 335 -14.74 -27.56 22.01
C LYS A 335 -15.17 -28.97 22.41
N ARG A 336 -16.25 -29.50 21.84
CA ARG A 336 -16.74 -30.85 22.16
C ARG A 336 -15.80 -31.92 21.64
N ILE A 337 -15.03 -31.57 20.61
CA ILE A 337 -13.96 -32.35 20.00
C ILE A 337 -12.69 -32.19 20.84
N GLY A 338 -12.25 -33.29 21.46
CA GLY A 338 -11.21 -33.25 22.50
C GLY A 338 -9.78 -33.43 22.01
N SER A 339 -9.57 -33.72 20.73
CA SER A 339 -8.25 -33.98 20.17
C SER A 339 -8.13 -33.56 18.71
N GLN A 340 -6.90 -33.39 18.24
CA GLN A 340 -6.60 -33.11 16.83
C GLN A 340 -7.05 -34.27 15.94
N GLU A 341 -6.87 -35.51 16.42
CA GLU A 341 -7.29 -36.72 15.71
C GLU A 341 -8.82 -36.77 15.52
N ASP A 342 -9.58 -36.37 16.54
CA ASP A 342 -11.05 -36.32 16.49
C ASP A 342 -11.57 -35.14 15.66
N CYS A 343 -10.84 -34.02 15.64
CA CYS A 343 -11.10 -32.94 14.70
C CYS A 343 -10.95 -33.44 13.28
N GLY A 344 -10.00 -34.35 13.07
CA GLY A 344 -9.79 -35.06 11.83
C GLY A 344 -9.11 -34.20 10.78
N TYR A 345 -8.75 -34.84 9.69
CA TYR A 345 -8.07 -34.21 8.55
C TYR A 345 -9.05 -33.88 7.41
N ALA A 346 -10.35 -33.86 7.71
CA ALA A 346 -11.38 -33.54 6.74
C ALA A 346 -11.11 -32.16 6.12
N THR A 347 -11.37 -32.04 4.83
CA THR A 347 -11.10 -30.82 4.06
C THR A 347 -11.83 -29.65 4.71
N GLY A 348 -11.09 -28.73 5.34
CA GLY A 348 -11.66 -27.52 5.94
C GLY A 348 -11.41 -27.35 7.43
N ARG A 349 -11.31 -28.45 8.16
CA ARG A 349 -11.15 -28.43 9.61
C ARG A 349 -9.75 -28.00 10.01
N GLN A 350 -9.62 -27.24 11.10
CA GLN A 350 -8.35 -26.81 11.66
C GLN A 350 -8.37 -26.99 13.18
N TRP A 351 -7.42 -27.77 13.69
CA TRP A 351 -7.17 -27.82 15.13
C TRP A 351 -6.28 -26.64 15.49
N MET A 352 -6.83 -25.67 16.20
CA MET A 352 -6.11 -24.44 16.53
C MET A 352 -6.26 -24.12 18.02
N ASN A 353 -5.20 -23.54 18.55
CA ASN A 353 -5.20 -22.99 19.89
C ASN A 353 -5.89 -21.62 19.89
N PHE A 354 -6.77 -21.42 20.85
CA PHE A 354 -7.45 -20.17 21.16
C PHE A 354 -7.05 -19.72 22.57
N LYS A 355 -6.28 -18.63 22.66
CA LYS A 355 -5.58 -18.17 23.88
C LYS A 355 -4.62 -19.23 24.47
N ASP A 356 -3.73 -18.83 25.37
CA ASP A 356 -2.58 -19.64 25.85
C ASP A 356 -2.89 -21.02 26.50
N SER A 357 -4.10 -21.58 26.42
CA SER A 357 -4.37 -22.95 26.90
C SER A 357 -5.60 -23.70 26.35
N GLU A 358 -6.45 -23.13 25.49
CA GLU A 358 -7.64 -23.84 24.99
C GLU A 358 -7.50 -24.25 23.53
N ASN A 359 -7.90 -25.47 23.16
CA ASN A 359 -7.90 -25.92 21.78
C ASN A 359 -9.34 -26.17 21.31
N TYR A 360 -9.62 -25.74 20.09
CA TYR A 360 -10.91 -25.93 19.43
C TYR A 360 -10.69 -26.56 18.06
N CYS A 361 -11.68 -27.33 17.60
CA CYS A 361 -11.76 -27.72 16.21
C CYS A 361 -12.56 -26.67 15.44
N PHE A 362 -11.91 -25.96 14.52
CA PHE A 362 -12.51 -24.91 13.71
C PHE A 362 -12.97 -25.43 12.35
N TYR A 363 -14.19 -25.11 11.94
CA TYR A 363 -14.74 -25.46 10.61
C TYR A 363 -15.83 -24.49 10.17
N ILE A 364 -16.13 -24.45 8.87
CA ILE A 364 -17.23 -23.65 8.33
C ILE A 364 -18.52 -24.47 8.39
N ALA A 365 -19.61 -23.85 8.81
CA ALA A 365 -20.95 -24.43 8.75
C ALA A 365 -21.95 -23.42 8.20
N ARG A 366 -23.01 -23.91 7.55
CA ARG A 366 -24.16 -23.11 7.14
C ARG A 366 -25.20 -23.15 8.25
N LEU A 367 -25.70 -21.97 8.64
CA LEU A 367 -26.80 -21.86 9.58
C LEU A 367 -28.14 -21.95 8.85
N ASP A 368 -29.00 -22.85 9.34
CA ASP A 368 -30.43 -22.85 9.06
C ASP A 368 -31.18 -22.40 10.34
N GLU A 369 -31.62 -21.15 10.33
CA GLU A 369 -32.37 -20.51 11.44
C GLU A 369 -33.79 -21.09 11.60
N HIS A 370 -34.29 -21.85 10.60
CA HIS A 370 -35.65 -22.38 10.55
C HIS A 370 -35.71 -23.92 10.64
N GLY A 371 -34.64 -24.56 11.12
CA GLY A 371 -34.59 -26.00 11.28
C GLY A 371 -35.77 -26.54 12.12
N ILE A 372 -36.30 -27.70 11.73
CA ILE A 372 -37.50 -28.34 12.31
C ILE A 372 -37.38 -28.56 13.85
N TYR A 373 -36.16 -28.51 14.41
CA TYR A 373 -35.86 -28.69 15.84
C TYR A 373 -35.07 -27.53 16.49
N GLY A 374 -35.01 -26.35 15.84
CA GLY A 374 -34.19 -25.19 16.26
C GLY A 374 -33.08 -24.84 15.26
N GLU A 375 -32.18 -23.92 15.63
CA GLU A 375 -30.97 -23.56 14.84
C GLU A 375 -30.21 -24.85 14.46
N LYS A 376 -30.11 -25.15 13.16
CA LYS A 376 -29.36 -26.28 12.64
C LYS A 376 -28.08 -25.78 11.98
N HIS A 377 -26.96 -26.39 12.34
CA HIS A 377 -25.66 -26.11 11.74
C HIS A 377 -25.22 -27.33 10.92
N ASP A 378 -25.24 -27.20 9.60
CA ASP A 378 -24.71 -28.22 8.72
C ASP A 378 -23.28 -27.82 8.33
N GLU A 379 -22.31 -28.67 8.67
CA GLU A 379 -20.91 -28.45 8.27
C GLU A 379 -20.83 -28.29 6.76
N ALA A 380 -20.04 -27.32 6.31
CA ALA A 380 -19.87 -27.03 4.91
C ALA A 380 -19.28 -28.24 4.18
N THR A 381 -19.80 -28.51 2.99
CA THR A 381 -19.34 -29.58 2.12
C THR A 381 -18.00 -29.23 1.47
N GLY A 382 -17.28 -30.24 0.95
CA GLY A 382 -15.92 -30.08 0.42
C GLY A 382 -15.78 -29.06 -0.72
N ASP A 383 -16.83 -28.87 -1.50
CA ASP A 383 -17.00 -27.85 -2.55
C ASP A 383 -16.90 -26.42 -2.01
N ILE A 384 -17.45 -26.11 -0.83
CA ILE A 384 -17.28 -24.80 -0.20
C ILE A 384 -15.80 -24.52 0.07
N TYR A 385 -15.06 -25.51 0.57
CA TYR A 385 -13.63 -25.35 0.84
C TYR A 385 -12.78 -25.28 -0.44
N ALA A 386 -13.20 -25.96 -1.52
CA ALA A 386 -12.58 -25.81 -2.83
C ALA A 386 -12.82 -24.40 -3.40
N ASN A 387 -14.03 -23.86 -3.24
CA ASN A 387 -14.40 -22.51 -3.66
C ASN A 387 -13.66 -21.45 -2.81
N MET A 388 -13.51 -21.66 -1.50
CA MET A 388 -12.63 -20.83 -0.67
C MET A 388 -11.21 -20.77 -1.25
N ALA A 389 -10.62 -21.91 -1.61
CA ALA A 389 -9.29 -21.95 -2.23
C ALA A 389 -9.24 -21.23 -3.58
N LYS A 390 -10.25 -21.45 -4.45
CA LYS A 390 -10.42 -20.76 -5.74
C LYS A 390 -10.46 -19.23 -5.59
N TYR A 391 -11.01 -18.74 -4.48
CA TYR A 391 -11.20 -17.32 -4.21
C TYR A 391 -10.18 -16.70 -3.24
N GLY A 392 -9.05 -17.37 -2.98
CA GLY A 392 -7.95 -16.80 -2.18
C GLY A 392 -8.08 -17.02 -0.66
N LEU A 393 -9.10 -17.75 -0.21
CA LEU A 393 -9.33 -18.14 1.20
C LEU A 393 -8.83 -19.57 1.49
N GLY A 394 -7.88 -20.08 0.69
CA GLY A 394 -7.37 -21.44 0.79
C GLY A 394 -6.42 -21.65 1.98
N ASN A 395 -5.73 -20.61 2.43
CA ASN A 395 -4.88 -20.65 3.62
C ASN A 395 -5.75 -20.41 4.87
N ARG A 396 -6.20 -21.51 5.49
CA ARG A 396 -7.28 -21.48 6.49
C ARG A 396 -6.86 -20.95 7.85
N ASP A 397 -5.64 -21.25 8.31
CA ASP A 397 -5.17 -20.81 9.64
C ASP A 397 -5.18 -19.27 9.78
N PRO A 398 -4.54 -18.48 8.90
CA PRO A 398 -4.58 -17.01 9.02
C PRO A 398 -5.98 -16.44 8.79
N TYR A 399 -6.79 -17.04 7.91
CA TYR A 399 -8.16 -16.60 7.69
C TYR A 399 -9.06 -16.84 8.91
N TYR A 400 -9.00 -18.03 9.52
CA TYR A 400 -9.75 -18.35 10.72
C TYR A 400 -9.28 -17.53 11.93
N ARG A 401 -7.97 -17.28 12.07
CA ARG A 401 -7.45 -16.36 13.09
C ARG A 401 -8.02 -14.96 12.93
N ALA A 402 -8.03 -14.40 11.73
CA ALA A 402 -8.58 -13.07 11.50
C ALA A 402 -10.08 -12.97 11.85
N ILE A 403 -10.86 -14.02 11.58
CA ILE A 403 -12.26 -14.10 11.99
C ILE A 403 -12.40 -14.15 13.52
N ILE A 404 -11.56 -14.95 14.18
CA ILE A 404 -11.54 -15.09 15.64
C ILE A 404 -11.15 -13.76 16.29
N ASP A 405 -10.14 -13.08 15.75
CA ASP A 405 -9.67 -11.79 16.24
C ASP A 405 -10.78 -10.75 16.15
N CYS A 406 -11.51 -10.70 15.03
CA CYS A 406 -12.70 -9.84 14.92
C CYS A 406 -13.75 -10.16 15.97
N ALA A 407 -14.09 -11.43 16.13
CA ALA A 407 -15.19 -11.83 16.97
C ALA A 407 -14.86 -11.75 18.49
N THR A 408 -13.60 -11.48 18.85
CA THR A 408 -13.12 -11.38 20.24
C THR A 408 -12.56 -10.01 20.60
N SER A 409 -12.33 -9.13 19.63
CA SER A 409 -11.76 -7.80 19.86
C SER A 409 -12.68 -6.84 20.63
N GLY A 410 -14.00 -7.04 20.55
CA GLY A 410 -14.98 -6.08 21.06
C GLY A 410 -15.20 -4.87 20.14
N GLU A 411 -14.61 -4.87 18.95
CA GLU A 411 -14.84 -3.85 17.92
C GLU A 411 -16.25 -3.99 17.33
N GLU A 412 -16.93 -2.86 17.11
CA GLU A 412 -18.25 -2.85 16.46
C GLU A 412 -18.15 -2.98 14.93
N GLY A 413 -16.94 -2.93 14.37
CA GLY A 413 -16.70 -3.00 12.92
C GLY A 413 -15.22 -3.02 12.56
N LEU A 414 -14.94 -2.80 11.28
CA LEU A 414 -13.58 -2.76 10.76
C LEU A 414 -12.75 -1.65 11.42
N ASN A 415 -11.63 -2.02 12.03
CA ASN A 415 -10.68 -1.09 12.65
C ASN A 415 -9.41 -0.95 11.77
N LEU A 416 -9.11 0.27 11.33
CA LEU A 416 -7.98 0.62 10.46
C LEU A 416 -6.76 1.15 11.23
N ASP A 417 -6.81 1.28 12.55
CA ASP A 417 -5.79 1.94 13.37
C ASP A 417 -4.43 1.18 13.37
N ASN A 418 -4.43 -0.09 12.98
CA ASN A 418 -3.25 -0.96 12.94
C ASN A 418 -2.91 -1.45 11.51
N LEU A 419 -3.10 -0.60 10.50
CA LEU A 419 -2.59 -0.86 9.16
C LEU A 419 -1.05 -0.92 9.20
N GLY A 420 -0.49 -2.12 9.01
CA GLY A 420 0.95 -2.35 9.09
C GLY A 420 1.40 -3.57 8.33
N PHE A 421 2.69 -3.63 7.99
CA PHE A 421 3.29 -4.73 7.25
C PHE A 421 3.00 -6.07 7.95
N ASN A 422 2.27 -6.96 7.26
CA ASN A 422 1.87 -8.30 7.71
C ASN A 422 0.74 -8.38 8.78
N ASN A 423 0.00 -7.30 9.05
CA ASN A 423 -1.20 -7.39 9.90
C ASN A 423 -2.51 -7.25 9.13
N ILE A 424 -3.44 -8.19 9.33
CA ILE A 424 -4.83 -8.06 8.86
C ILE A 424 -5.58 -7.16 9.85
N PRO A 425 -6.17 -6.03 9.43
CA PRO A 425 -7.01 -5.17 10.25
C PRO A 425 -8.08 -5.98 10.97
N VAL A 426 -8.30 -5.65 12.23
CA VAL A 426 -9.32 -6.30 13.04
C VAL A 426 -10.67 -6.12 12.36
N CYS A 427 -11.43 -7.20 12.22
CA CYS A 427 -12.69 -7.23 11.49
C CYS A 427 -12.63 -6.99 9.98
N PHE A 428 -11.45 -7.13 9.36
CA PHE A 428 -11.38 -7.26 7.91
C PHE A 428 -12.12 -8.50 7.43
N TYR A 429 -11.87 -9.67 8.01
CA TYR A 429 -12.72 -10.85 7.80
C TYR A 429 -13.71 -10.98 8.95
N ASP A 430 -14.95 -10.57 8.70
CA ASP A 430 -16.03 -10.44 9.67
C ASP A 430 -17.08 -11.57 9.53
N LEU A 431 -16.66 -12.73 9.02
CA LEU A 431 -17.52 -13.92 9.00
C LEU A 431 -17.96 -14.23 10.44
N PRO A 432 -19.26 -14.37 10.74
CA PRO A 432 -19.69 -14.62 12.10
C PRO A 432 -19.07 -15.91 12.65
N ALA A 433 -18.58 -15.84 13.89
CA ALA A 433 -18.06 -17.00 14.61
C ALA A 433 -19.06 -17.50 15.66
N PHE A 434 -19.09 -18.81 15.87
CA PHE A 434 -19.91 -19.48 16.88
C PHE A 434 -19.08 -20.43 17.72
N TRP A 435 -19.26 -20.37 19.03
CA TRP A 435 -18.60 -21.26 19.98
C TRP A 435 -19.59 -22.32 20.44
N LEU A 436 -19.22 -23.58 20.19
CA LEU A 436 -19.95 -24.74 20.65
C LEU A 436 -19.21 -25.34 21.83
N GLU A 437 -19.83 -25.23 23.00
CA GLU A 437 -19.33 -25.86 24.22
C GLU A 437 -20.12 -27.11 24.56
N ARG A 438 -19.49 -27.96 25.37
CA ARG A 438 -20.17 -29.11 25.96
C ARG A 438 -21.27 -28.62 26.89
N ASN A 439 -22.45 -29.22 26.76
CA ASN A 439 -23.53 -28.98 27.71
C ASN A 439 -23.29 -29.84 28.95
N ASP A 440 -22.54 -29.30 29.92
CA ASP A 440 -22.18 -29.99 31.16
C ASP A 440 -23.28 -29.89 32.24
N SER A 441 -24.49 -29.46 31.87
CA SER A 441 -25.63 -29.41 32.79
C SER A 441 -25.86 -30.78 33.46
N PRO A 442 -26.25 -30.84 34.74
CA PRO A 442 -26.46 -32.11 35.46
C PRO A 442 -27.44 -33.07 34.77
N GLU A 443 -28.39 -32.53 34.00
CA GLU A 443 -29.37 -33.28 33.22
C GLU A 443 -28.77 -33.97 31.99
N CYS A 444 -27.60 -33.50 31.53
CA CYS A 444 -26.88 -33.95 30.34
C CYS A 444 -25.65 -34.81 30.66
N THR A 445 -25.14 -34.72 31.88
CA THR A 445 -24.03 -35.53 32.41
C THR A 445 -24.51 -36.70 33.29
N SER A 446 -25.82 -36.78 33.53
CA SER A 446 -26.45 -37.87 34.30
C SER A 446 -26.62 -39.13 33.44
N ASN A 447 -26.01 -40.23 33.88
CA ASN A 447 -26.17 -41.57 33.30
C ASN A 447 -27.61 -42.12 33.30
N PHE A 448 -28.58 -41.40 33.88
CA PHE A 448 -29.95 -41.84 34.07
C PHE A 448 -30.97 -41.15 33.15
N VAL A 449 -30.56 -40.17 32.32
CA VAL A 449 -31.48 -39.41 31.46
C VAL A 449 -30.98 -39.42 30.02
N ASN A 450 -31.57 -40.29 29.18
CA ASN A 450 -31.38 -40.27 27.72
C ASN A 450 -32.15 -39.09 27.10
N LYS A 451 -31.74 -37.85 27.40
CA LYS A 451 -32.18 -36.68 26.63
C LYS A 451 -31.07 -36.33 25.64
N ALA A 452 -31.43 -36.12 24.38
CA ALA A 452 -30.54 -35.49 23.42
C ALA A 452 -30.21 -34.08 23.94
N CYS A 453 -29.00 -33.89 24.43
CA CYS A 453 -28.57 -32.60 24.94
C CYS A 453 -27.97 -31.78 23.82
N ASN A 454 -28.72 -30.76 23.40
CA ASN A 454 -28.24 -29.81 22.42
C ASN A 454 -27.01 -29.06 22.99
N PRO A 455 -26.01 -28.77 22.15
CA PRO A 455 -24.85 -27.98 22.55
C PRO A 455 -25.26 -26.60 23.04
N VAL A 456 -24.47 -26.01 23.93
CA VAL A 456 -24.69 -24.64 24.40
C VAL A 456 -23.90 -23.70 23.49
N LYS A 457 -24.60 -22.72 22.92
CA LYS A 457 -24.00 -21.56 22.25
C LYS A 457 -23.40 -20.68 23.34
N SER A 458 -22.08 -20.53 23.36
CA SER A 458 -21.42 -19.61 24.28
C SER A 458 -20.99 -18.34 23.54
N SER A 459 -20.91 -17.23 24.28
CA SER A 459 -20.17 -16.07 23.82
C SER A 459 -18.67 -16.38 23.91
N PRO A 460 -17.83 -15.83 23.02
CA PRO A 460 -16.40 -15.88 23.22
C PRO A 460 -16.10 -15.33 24.63
N ILE A 461 -15.50 -16.14 25.49
CA ILE A 461 -15.08 -15.67 26.81
C ILE A 461 -13.95 -14.68 26.54
N ALA A 462 -14.22 -13.39 26.79
CA ALA A 462 -13.30 -12.27 26.60
C ALA A 462 -11.99 -12.43 27.38
#